data_AF-A0A2Z3JN19-F1
#
_entry.id   AF-A0A2Z3JN19-F1
#
_cell.length_a   1.000
_cell.length_b   1.000
_cell.length_c   1.000
_cell.angle_alpha   90.00
_cell.angle_beta   90.00
_cell.angle_gamma   90.00
#
_symmetry.space_group_name_H-M   'P 1'
#
loop_
_entity.id
_entity.type
_entity.pdbx_description
1 polymer ?
#
loop_
_entity_poly.entity_id
_entity_poly.type
_entity_poly.pdbx_seq_one_letter_code
_entity_poly.pdbx_strand_id
1 'polypeptide(L)'
;MRVFAIADLHLAFSVPKPMTVFGPQWAGHPQAIFEQWRAEVREDDLVLLPGDLSWAMRLPEAMHDLAPVAALPGTKVLLRGNHDYWWPTISRLRAALPPGMFAVQNGALRFGPVVVCGTRGWLTPGSEAFGPEDAKIYARETERLRLSLQAARDLADDTTTTLLMLHYPPTGPQLTASAFTDLIDEYRPAQVLYGHLHGLPIERSLQSWNGIPAHLVAADVLKFKPKLILDA
;
A
#
# COMPACT_ATOMS: atom_id res chain seq x y z
N MET A 1 -13.72 1.85 15.00
CA MET A 1 -13.52 1.55 13.57
C MET A 1 -12.22 0.78 13.44
N ARG A 2 -12.23 -0.42 12.86
CA ARG A 2 -10.99 -1.19 12.68
C ARG A 2 -10.35 -0.86 11.34
N VAL A 3 -9.03 -0.89 11.30
CA VAL A 3 -8.24 -0.69 10.09
C VAL A 3 -7.46 -1.95 9.79
N PHE A 4 -7.64 -2.47 8.59
CA PHE A 4 -6.89 -3.60 8.04
C PHE A 4 -5.96 -3.14 6.93
N ALA A 5 -4.96 -3.95 6.60
CA ALA A 5 -4.11 -3.72 5.44
C ALA A 5 -3.72 -5.03 4.74
N ILE A 6 -3.61 -4.95 3.41
CA ILE A 6 -3.06 -5.99 2.54
C ILE A 6 -2.61 -5.36 1.21
N ALA A 7 -1.42 -5.70 0.75
CA ALA A 7 -0.83 -5.24 -0.51
C ALA A 7 -0.61 -6.40 -1.47
N ASP A 8 -0.20 -6.08 -2.70
CA ASP A 8 0.33 -7.07 -3.64
C ASP A 8 -0.68 -8.18 -3.96
N LEU A 9 -1.93 -7.79 -4.25
CA LEU A 9 -2.98 -8.74 -4.59
C LEU A 9 -2.72 -9.41 -5.94
N HIS A 10 -2.01 -8.73 -6.85
CA HIS A 10 -1.59 -9.24 -8.16
C HIS A 10 -2.71 -9.92 -8.96
N LEU A 11 -3.91 -9.31 -8.93
CA LEU A 11 -5.07 -9.82 -9.65
C LEU A 11 -4.84 -9.74 -11.16
N ALA A 12 -5.35 -10.74 -11.86
CA ALA A 12 -5.04 -10.96 -13.27
C ALA A 12 -6.22 -11.63 -14.01
N PHE A 13 -7.46 -11.23 -13.70
CA PHE A 13 -8.64 -11.79 -14.37
C PHE A 13 -8.77 -11.30 -15.82
N SER A 14 -8.27 -10.09 -16.11
CA SER A 14 -8.26 -9.52 -17.47
C SER A 14 -7.05 -9.94 -18.31
N VAL A 15 -5.93 -10.28 -17.69
CA VAL A 15 -4.65 -10.54 -18.36
C VAL A 15 -4.06 -11.83 -17.79
N PRO A 16 -3.76 -12.87 -18.59
CA PRO A 16 -3.28 -14.14 -18.09
C PRO A 16 -1.83 -14.03 -17.63
N LYS A 17 -1.62 -13.54 -16.41
CA LYS A 17 -0.32 -13.49 -15.71
C LYS A 17 -0.43 -14.21 -14.37
N PRO A 18 -0.30 -15.55 -14.38
CA PRO A 18 -0.47 -16.33 -13.17
C PRO A 18 0.70 -16.11 -12.21
N MET A 19 0.39 -15.78 -10.95
CA MET A 19 1.41 -15.61 -9.91
C MET A 19 2.13 -16.92 -9.54
N THR A 20 1.62 -18.08 -9.97
CA THR A 20 2.25 -19.39 -9.73
C THR A 20 3.65 -19.52 -10.33
N VAL A 21 4.02 -18.66 -11.29
CA VAL A 21 5.41 -18.59 -11.81
C VAL A 21 6.41 -18.13 -10.76
N PHE A 22 5.94 -17.42 -9.71
CA PHE A 22 6.74 -16.97 -8.57
C PHE A 22 6.68 -17.95 -7.38
N GLY A 23 5.93 -19.05 -7.53
CA GLY A 23 5.89 -20.16 -6.58
C GLY A 23 4.50 -20.76 -6.40
N PRO A 24 4.42 -22.04 -6.00
CA PRO A 24 3.16 -22.78 -5.90
C PRO A 24 2.20 -22.22 -4.85
N GLN A 25 2.68 -21.45 -3.86
CA GLN A 25 1.86 -20.81 -2.84
C GLN A 25 0.83 -19.82 -3.40
N TRP A 26 1.04 -19.33 -4.63
CA TRP A 26 0.13 -18.40 -5.31
C TRP A 26 -1.04 -19.09 -6.02
N ALA A 27 -1.10 -20.43 -6.02
CA ALA A 27 -2.20 -21.17 -6.62
C ALA A 27 -3.52 -20.83 -5.92
N GLY A 28 -4.49 -20.31 -6.67
CA GLY A 28 -5.78 -19.89 -6.12
C GLY A 28 -5.72 -18.65 -5.20
N HIS A 29 -4.65 -17.86 -5.26
CA HIS A 29 -4.49 -16.70 -4.37
C HIS A 29 -5.65 -15.69 -4.40
N PRO A 30 -6.33 -15.38 -5.53
CA PRO A 30 -7.43 -14.42 -5.48
C PRO A 30 -8.58 -14.94 -4.61
N GLN A 31 -8.92 -16.23 -4.73
CA GLN A 31 -9.94 -16.86 -3.91
C GLN A 31 -9.53 -16.87 -2.44
N ALA A 32 -8.28 -17.26 -2.13
CA ALA A 32 -7.77 -17.25 -0.76
C ALA A 32 -7.85 -15.85 -0.13
N ILE A 33 -7.47 -14.79 -0.86
CA ILE A 33 -7.60 -13.40 -0.41
C ILE A 33 -9.06 -13.07 -0.12
N PHE A 34 -9.97 -13.37 -1.05
CA PHE A 34 -11.38 -12.99 -0.92
C PHE A 34 -12.10 -13.74 0.21
N GLU A 35 -11.75 -15.00 0.46
CA GLU A 35 -12.27 -15.79 1.57
C GLU A 35 -11.79 -15.25 2.91
N GLN A 36 -10.48 -15.03 3.06
CA GLN A 36 -9.90 -14.46 4.29
C GLN A 36 -10.41 -13.04 4.55
N TRP A 37 -10.57 -12.24 3.50
CA TRP A 37 -11.14 -10.89 3.62
C TRP A 37 -12.56 -10.92 4.19
N ARG A 38 -13.45 -11.75 3.63
CA ARG A 38 -14.82 -11.87 4.15
C ARG A 38 -14.88 -12.43 5.58
N ALA A 39 -13.92 -13.29 5.94
CA ALA A 39 -13.84 -13.83 7.29
C ALA A 39 -13.51 -12.74 8.33
N GLU A 40 -12.62 -11.80 8.01
CA GLU A 40 -12.05 -10.84 8.98
C GLU A 40 -12.73 -9.45 8.96
N VAL A 41 -13.01 -8.95 7.76
CA VAL A 41 -13.42 -7.55 7.52
C VAL A 41 -14.95 -7.42 7.53
N ARG A 42 -15.44 -6.31 8.09
CA ARG A 42 -16.84 -5.91 8.18
C ARG A 42 -17.07 -4.60 7.40
N GLU A 43 -18.33 -4.26 7.15
CA GLU A 43 -18.70 -3.14 6.26
C GLU A 43 -18.21 -1.77 6.77
N ASP A 44 -18.11 -1.61 8.08
CA ASP A 44 -17.68 -0.38 8.76
C ASP A 44 -16.15 -0.28 8.95
N ASP A 45 -15.40 -1.30 8.55
CA ASP A 45 -13.94 -1.28 8.62
C ASP A 45 -13.31 -0.50 7.46
N LEU A 46 -12.08 -0.04 7.68
CA LEU A 46 -11.22 0.54 6.65
C LEU A 46 -10.16 -0.49 6.21
N VAL A 47 -9.89 -0.61 4.92
CA VAL A 47 -8.87 -1.50 4.36
C VAL A 47 -7.89 -0.71 3.51
N LEU A 48 -6.62 -0.77 3.89
CA LEU A 48 -5.52 -0.06 3.27
C LEU A 48 -4.82 -0.99 2.27
N LEU A 49 -4.63 -0.51 1.05
CA LEU A 49 -4.13 -1.27 -0.09
C LEU A 49 -2.84 -0.63 -0.66
N PRO A 50 -1.66 -0.90 -0.06
CA PRO A 50 -0.41 -0.26 -0.46
C PRO A 50 0.22 -0.84 -1.75
N GLY A 51 -0.54 -0.81 -2.84
CA GLY A 51 -0.05 -1.06 -4.20
C GLY A 51 -0.06 -2.50 -4.68
N ASP A 52 0.18 -2.65 -5.98
CA ASP A 52 0.31 -3.89 -6.74
C ASP A 52 -0.96 -4.74 -6.69
N LEU A 53 -2.08 -4.11 -7.06
CA LEU A 53 -3.40 -4.72 -6.95
C LEU A 53 -3.76 -5.54 -8.20
N SER A 54 -3.28 -5.12 -9.37
CA SER A 54 -3.64 -5.72 -10.65
C SER A 54 -2.47 -5.71 -11.64
N TRP A 55 -2.35 -6.79 -12.41
CA TRP A 55 -1.42 -6.92 -13.53
C TRP A 55 -1.87 -6.21 -14.81
N ALA A 56 -3.07 -5.62 -14.82
CA ALA A 56 -3.57 -4.87 -15.95
C ALA A 56 -2.64 -3.72 -16.33
N MET A 57 -2.55 -3.44 -17.63
CA MET A 57 -1.72 -2.33 -18.12
C MET A 57 -2.52 -1.05 -18.30
N ARG A 58 -3.85 -1.14 -18.36
CA ARG A 58 -4.75 -0.01 -18.61
C ARG A 58 -5.92 -0.02 -17.63
N LEU A 59 -6.38 1.16 -17.23
CA LEU A 59 -7.47 1.31 -16.26
C LEU A 59 -8.71 0.45 -16.59
N PRO A 60 -9.25 0.38 -17.83
CA PRO A 60 -10.44 -0.44 -18.09
C PRO A 60 -10.26 -1.93 -17.78
N GLU A 61 -9.07 -2.48 -18.02
CA GLU A 61 -8.73 -3.87 -17.68
C GLU A 61 -8.61 -4.04 -16.16
N ALA A 62 -7.95 -3.09 -15.50
CA ALA A 62 -7.80 -3.09 -14.04
C ALA A 62 -9.16 -3.01 -13.34
N MET A 63 -10.14 -2.32 -13.92
CA MET A 63 -11.49 -2.24 -13.35
C MET A 63 -12.18 -3.61 -13.24
N HIS A 64 -11.85 -4.58 -14.09
CA HIS A 64 -12.37 -5.95 -13.96
C HIS A 64 -11.74 -6.66 -12.75
N ASP A 65 -10.48 -6.35 -12.45
CA ASP A 65 -9.78 -6.86 -11.26
C ASP A 65 -10.21 -6.15 -9.98
N LEU A 66 -10.47 -4.85 -10.03
CA LEU A 66 -10.90 -4.05 -8.88
C LEU A 66 -12.38 -4.22 -8.54
N ALA A 67 -13.24 -4.55 -9.51
CA ALA A 67 -14.67 -4.77 -9.28
C ALA A 67 -14.98 -5.81 -8.19
N PRO A 68 -14.39 -7.02 -8.18
CA PRO A 68 -14.61 -7.98 -7.09
C PRO A 68 -14.04 -7.48 -5.76
N VAL A 69 -12.93 -6.73 -5.76
CA VAL A 69 -12.37 -6.11 -4.55
C VAL A 69 -13.34 -5.05 -3.99
N ALA A 70 -13.93 -4.24 -4.85
CA ALA A 70 -14.92 -3.23 -4.47
C ALA A 70 -16.13 -3.84 -3.74
N ALA A 71 -16.54 -5.05 -4.15
CA ALA A 71 -17.67 -5.78 -3.59
C ALA A 71 -17.35 -6.53 -2.26
N LEU A 72 -16.09 -6.56 -1.83
CA LEU A 72 -15.73 -7.10 -0.50
C LEU A 72 -16.13 -6.13 0.62
N PRO A 73 -16.32 -6.57 1.87
CA PRO A 73 -16.65 -5.69 2.97
C PRO A 73 -15.59 -4.61 3.23
N GLY A 74 -16.03 -3.46 3.74
CA GLY A 74 -15.19 -2.37 4.22
C GLY A 74 -14.92 -1.28 3.17
N THR A 75 -14.41 -0.14 3.60
CA THR A 75 -13.99 0.97 2.73
C THR A 75 -12.52 0.80 2.34
N LYS A 76 -12.16 0.98 1.05
CA LYS A 76 -10.81 0.69 0.54
C LYS A 76 -10.06 1.98 0.25
N VAL A 77 -8.80 2.07 0.66
CA VAL A 77 -7.89 3.17 0.32
C VAL A 77 -6.69 2.63 -0.44
N LEU A 78 -6.58 3.01 -1.70
CA LEU A 78 -5.61 2.51 -2.65
C LEU A 78 -4.41 3.44 -2.71
N LEU A 79 -3.23 2.84 -2.71
CA LEU A 79 -1.97 3.45 -3.12
C LEU A 79 -1.50 2.78 -4.41
N ARG A 80 -0.73 3.50 -5.22
CA ARG A 80 -0.10 2.96 -6.42
C ARG A 80 1.14 2.15 -6.07
N GLY A 81 1.24 0.92 -6.58
CA GLY A 81 2.48 0.12 -6.59
C GLY A 81 3.30 0.23 -7.87
N ASN A 82 4.36 -0.56 -8.02
CA ASN A 82 5.19 -0.54 -9.23
C ASN A 82 4.63 -1.34 -10.40
N HIS A 83 3.75 -2.32 -10.15
CA HIS A 83 3.05 -3.09 -11.17
C HIS A 83 1.68 -2.51 -11.54
N ASP A 84 1.20 -1.49 -10.82
CA ASP A 84 0.01 -0.72 -11.17
C ASP A 84 0.27 0.26 -12.34
N TYR A 85 0.62 -0.29 -13.51
CA TYR A 85 0.79 0.47 -14.76
C TYR A 85 -0.52 1.10 -15.23
N TRP A 86 -1.65 0.46 -14.90
CA TRP A 86 -3.01 0.91 -15.20
C TRP A 86 -3.39 2.24 -14.54
N TRP A 87 -2.65 2.69 -13.52
CA TRP A 87 -2.95 3.87 -12.71
C TRP A 87 -2.76 5.19 -13.50
N PRO A 88 -3.84 5.90 -13.88
CA PRO A 88 -3.76 7.11 -14.69
C PRO A 88 -3.51 8.37 -13.81
N THR A 89 -3.88 9.56 -14.30
CA THR A 89 -3.95 10.74 -13.43
C THR A 89 -4.93 10.50 -12.29
N ILE A 90 -4.66 11.08 -11.12
CA ILE A 90 -5.46 10.84 -9.91
C ILE A 90 -6.93 11.24 -10.08
N SER A 91 -7.22 12.33 -10.80
CA SER A 91 -8.60 12.77 -11.06
C SER A 91 -9.35 11.77 -11.93
N ARG A 92 -8.70 11.22 -12.98
CA ARG A 92 -9.32 10.20 -13.84
C ARG A 92 -9.55 8.90 -13.07
N LEU A 93 -8.62 8.51 -12.20
CA LEU A 93 -8.78 7.33 -11.35
C LEU A 93 -9.96 7.48 -10.41
N ARG A 94 -10.00 8.57 -9.63
CA ARG A 94 -11.08 8.81 -8.66
C ARG A 94 -12.46 8.85 -9.30
N ALA A 95 -12.58 9.39 -10.51
CA ALA A 95 -13.84 9.39 -11.25
C ALA A 95 -14.29 8.00 -11.73
N ALA A 96 -13.37 7.05 -11.85
CA ALA A 96 -13.65 5.69 -12.33
C ALA A 96 -13.82 4.66 -11.20
N LEU A 97 -13.33 4.97 -9.98
CA LEU A 97 -13.40 4.05 -8.86
C LEU A 97 -14.86 3.81 -8.41
N PRO A 98 -15.22 2.56 -8.06
CA PRO A 98 -16.55 2.27 -7.53
C PRO A 98 -16.77 2.93 -6.15
N PRO A 99 -18.02 3.10 -5.71
CA PRO A 99 -18.33 3.56 -4.37
C PRO A 99 -17.59 2.75 -3.29
N GLY A 100 -17.12 3.42 -2.24
CA GLY A 100 -16.36 2.78 -1.17
C GLY A 100 -14.89 2.51 -1.50
N MET A 101 -14.40 2.91 -2.68
CA MET A 101 -12.98 2.90 -3.01
C MET A 101 -12.44 4.32 -3.19
N PHE A 102 -11.30 4.58 -2.56
CA PHE A 102 -10.61 5.87 -2.59
C PHE A 102 -9.17 5.66 -3.03
N ALA A 103 -8.58 6.66 -3.67
CA ALA A 103 -7.16 6.64 -4.04
C ALA A 103 -6.43 7.85 -3.44
N VAL A 104 -5.31 7.57 -2.79
CA VAL A 104 -4.40 8.59 -2.24
C VAL A 104 -3.19 8.76 -3.16
N GLN A 105 -2.85 10.01 -3.45
CA GLN A 105 -1.68 10.39 -4.23
C GLN A 105 -1.38 11.86 -4.00
N ASN A 106 -0.16 12.19 -3.55
CA ASN A 106 0.29 13.55 -3.26
C ASN A 106 -0.67 14.30 -2.32
N GLY A 107 -1.12 13.64 -1.25
CA GLY A 107 -2.12 14.18 -0.34
C GLY A 107 -2.52 13.16 0.72
N ALA A 108 -3.60 13.46 1.44
CA ALA A 108 -4.13 12.62 2.50
C ALA A 108 -5.67 12.56 2.45
N LEU A 109 -6.24 11.55 3.08
CA LEU A 109 -7.68 11.31 3.20
C LEU A 109 -8.03 11.03 4.65
N ARG A 110 -9.14 11.60 5.14
CA ARG A 110 -9.63 11.38 6.51
C ARG A 110 -10.87 10.49 6.53
N PHE A 111 -10.87 9.52 7.43
CA PHE A 111 -11.97 8.58 7.70
C PHE A 111 -12.19 8.54 9.22
N GLY A 112 -13.14 9.32 9.72
CA GLY A 112 -13.37 9.45 11.16
C GLY A 112 -12.08 9.85 11.90
N PRO A 113 -11.58 9.02 12.85
CA PRO A 113 -10.36 9.28 13.61
C PRO A 113 -9.08 8.85 12.88
N VAL A 114 -9.14 8.42 11.61
CA VAL A 114 -7.97 7.93 10.87
C VAL A 114 -7.66 8.86 9.70
N VAL A 115 -6.39 9.26 9.58
CA VAL A 115 -5.88 9.98 8.41
C VAL A 115 -4.90 9.07 7.66
N VAL A 116 -5.11 8.90 6.36
CA VAL A 116 -4.30 8.03 5.51
C VAL A 116 -3.56 8.87 4.49
N CYS A 117 -2.25 8.67 4.38
CA CYS A 117 -1.40 9.31 3.39
C CYS A 117 -0.38 8.33 2.83
N GLY A 118 0.34 8.72 1.78
CA GLY A 118 1.39 7.86 1.24
C GLY A 118 1.87 8.21 -0.16
N THR A 119 2.91 7.51 -0.57
CA THR A 119 3.42 7.52 -1.94
C THR A 119 3.87 6.12 -2.33
N ARG A 120 4.11 5.86 -3.61
CA ARG A 120 4.63 4.56 -4.05
C ARG A 120 5.96 4.23 -3.36
N GLY A 121 6.83 5.21 -3.18
CA GLY A 121 8.22 5.01 -2.78
C GLY A 121 9.05 4.57 -3.97
N TRP A 122 10.33 4.28 -3.71
CA TRP A 122 11.26 3.84 -4.75
C TRP A 122 12.43 3.06 -4.13
N LEU A 123 13.27 2.50 -5.01
CA LEU A 123 14.61 2.05 -4.64
C LEU A 123 15.37 3.18 -3.95
N THR A 124 16.11 2.84 -2.90
CA THR A 124 16.94 3.79 -2.15
C THR A 124 18.41 3.67 -2.55
N PRO A 125 19.21 4.73 -2.29
CA PRO A 125 20.66 4.63 -2.35
C PRO A 125 21.19 3.42 -1.57
N GLY A 126 22.24 2.79 -2.09
CA GLY A 126 22.83 1.56 -1.53
C GLY A 126 22.24 0.26 -2.08
N SER A 127 21.07 0.30 -2.73
CA SER A 127 20.53 -0.86 -3.46
C SER A 127 21.37 -1.17 -4.70
N GLU A 128 21.60 -2.46 -5.00
CA GLU A 128 22.39 -2.86 -6.18
C GLU A 128 21.82 -2.33 -7.49
N ALA A 129 20.50 -2.27 -7.60
CA ALA A 129 19.80 -1.76 -8.78
C ALA A 129 19.67 -0.23 -8.84
N PHE A 130 20.20 0.53 -7.87
CA PHE A 130 20.03 1.98 -7.82
C PHE A 130 21.03 2.69 -8.73
N GLY A 131 20.54 3.21 -9.86
CA GLY A 131 21.33 3.97 -10.83
C GLY A 131 21.00 5.47 -10.89
N PRO A 132 21.64 6.21 -11.83
CA PRO A 132 21.41 7.65 -12.01
C PRO A 132 19.95 8.02 -12.34
N GLU A 133 19.23 7.16 -13.06
CA GLU A 133 17.81 7.38 -13.35
C GLU A 133 16.93 7.14 -12.11
N ASP A 134 17.31 6.19 -11.25
CA ASP A 134 16.63 5.95 -9.98
C ASP A 134 16.79 7.12 -9.02
N ALA A 135 17.95 7.79 -9.02
CA ALA A 135 18.16 8.97 -8.17
C ALA A 135 17.12 10.08 -8.42
N LYS A 136 16.75 10.30 -9.69
CA LYS A 136 15.71 11.28 -10.06
C LYS A 136 14.33 10.84 -9.58
N ILE A 137 14.00 9.56 -9.73
CA ILE A 137 12.70 9.01 -9.32
C ILE A 137 12.59 8.99 -7.80
N TYR A 138 13.64 8.56 -7.11
CA TYR A 138 13.77 8.58 -5.66
C TYR A 138 13.53 9.98 -5.10
N ALA A 139 14.24 10.99 -5.60
CA ALA A 139 14.05 12.38 -5.15
C ALA A 139 12.60 12.87 -5.35
N ARG A 140 11.98 12.51 -6.47
CA ARG A 140 10.58 12.83 -6.76
C ARG A 140 9.62 12.12 -5.81
N GLU A 141 9.85 10.84 -5.50
CA GLU A 141 9.05 10.09 -4.55
C GLU A 141 9.23 10.62 -3.11
N THR A 142 10.43 11.03 -2.72
CA THR A 142 10.67 11.70 -1.44
C THR A 142 9.84 12.97 -1.32
N GLU A 143 9.81 13.81 -2.36
CA GLU A 143 8.98 15.03 -2.34
C GLU A 143 7.48 14.72 -2.31
N ARG A 144 7.03 13.70 -3.04
CA ARG A 144 5.63 13.24 -2.98
C ARG A 144 5.24 12.73 -1.60
N LEU A 145 6.15 12.03 -0.92
CA LEU A 145 5.95 11.63 0.46
C LEU A 145 5.81 12.85 1.37
N ARG A 146 6.72 13.84 1.24
CA ARG A 146 6.66 15.10 2.01
C ARG A 146 5.32 15.81 1.82
N LEU A 147 4.86 15.98 0.58
CA LEU A 147 3.55 16.58 0.29
C LEU A 147 2.39 15.80 0.92
N SER A 148 2.45 14.47 0.88
CA SER A 148 1.39 13.62 1.43
C SER A 148 1.36 13.66 2.97
N LEU A 149 2.53 13.67 3.60
CA LEU A 149 2.67 13.79 5.06
C LEU A 149 2.26 15.18 5.57
N GLN A 150 2.62 16.25 4.84
CA GLN A 150 2.16 17.60 5.18
C GLN A 150 0.64 17.70 5.07
N ALA A 151 0.05 17.19 3.99
CA ALA A 151 -1.42 17.16 3.86
C ALA A 151 -2.09 16.33 4.97
N ALA A 152 -1.44 15.26 5.44
CA ALA A 152 -1.94 14.48 6.58
C ALA A 152 -1.91 15.30 7.87
N ARG A 153 -0.80 16.00 8.13
CA ARG A 153 -0.65 16.90 9.28
C ARG A 153 -1.70 18.01 9.27
N ASP A 154 -2.01 18.57 8.09
CA ASP A 154 -3.02 19.63 7.95
C ASP A 154 -4.45 19.13 8.18
N LEU A 155 -4.73 17.84 7.91
CA LEU A 155 -6.02 17.19 8.17
C LEU A 155 -6.15 16.62 9.59
N ALA A 156 -5.01 16.44 10.26
CA ALA A 156 -4.92 15.84 11.57
C ALA A 156 -5.28 16.82 12.68
N ASP A 157 -5.87 16.29 13.74
CA ASP A 157 -6.07 16.94 15.02
C ASP A 157 -5.73 15.96 16.16
N ASP A 158 -5.84 16.40 17.41
CA ASP A 158 -5.47 15.62 18.60
C ASP A 158 -6.26 14.30 18.76
N THR A 159 -7.33 14.10 17.98
CA THR A 159 -8.16 12.88 17.99
C THR A 159 -7.85 11.93 16.84
N THR A 160 -6.92 12.30 15.95
CA THR A 160 -6.62 11.53 14.74
C THR A 160 -5.38 10.66 14.86
N THR A 161 -5.44 9.48 14.25
CA THR A 161 -4.31 8.57 14.05
C THR A 161 -3.88 8.61 12.58
N THR A 162 -2.66 9.06 12.32
CA THR A 162 -2.11 9.10 10.95
C THR A 162 -1.45 7.77 10.60
N LEU A 163 -1.89 7.14 9.52
CA LEU A 163 -1.33 5.91 8.95
C LEU A 163 -0.64 6.22 7.62
N LEU A 164 0.63 5.84 7.51
CA LEU A 164 1.43 6.04 6.30
C LEU A 164 1.46 4.76 5.46
N MET A 165 1.07 4.87 4.19
CA MET A 165 1.26 3.83 3.19
C MET A 165 2.47 4.12 2.31
N LEU A 166 3.31 3.12 2.11
CA LEU A 166 4.32 3.06 1.06
C LEU A 166 4.10 1.77 0.27
N HIS A 167 4.46 1.71 -1.00
CA HIS A 167 4.52 0.41 -1.66
C HIS A 167 5.90 -0.22 -1.45
N TYR A 168 6.96 0.50 -1.80
CA TYR A 168 8.33 0.13 -1.49
C TYR A 168 8.63 0.23 0.02
N PRO A 169 9.55 -0.57 0.57
CA PRO A 169 10.01 -0.40 1.93
C PRO A 169 10.63 1.00 2.13
N PRO A 170 10.49 1.62 3.32
CA PRO A 170 11.05 2.94 3.59
C PRO A 170 12.57 2.93 3.78
N THR A 171 13.17 1.78 4.05
CA THR A 171 14.60 1.64 4.33
C THR A 171 15.39 1.16 3.11
N GLY A 172 16.68 1.43 3.12
CA GLY A 172 17.61 0.78 2.19
C GLY A 172 17.95 -0.65 2.58
N PRO A 173 18.88 -1.27 1.81
CA PRO A 173 19.39 -2.60 2.10
C PRO A 173 19.85 -2.71 3.54
N GLN A 174 19.64 -3.89 4.13
CA GLN A 174 19.96 -4.17 5.54
C GLN A 174 19.29 -3.19 6.53
N LEU A 175 18.12 -2.65 6.17
CA LEU A 175 17.34 -1.72 6.99
C LEU A 175 18.07 -0.39 7.28
N THR A 176 18.91 0.06 6.36
CA THR A 176 19.61 1.35 6.48
C THR A 176 18.67 2.54 6.28
N ALA A 177 19.04 3.68 6.86
CA ALA A 177 18.29 4.93 6.73
C ALA A 177 18.19 5.40 5.27
N SER A 178 17.12 6.12 4.97
CA SER A 178 16.86 6.76 3.69
C SER A 178 16.14 8.10 3.90
N ALA A 179 15.97 8.88 2.84
CA ALA A 179 15.18 10.11 2.88
C ALA A 179 13.69 9.84 3.18
N PHE A 180 13.19 8.62 2.94
CA PHE A 180 11.85 8.24 3.38
C PHE A 180 11.80 8.04 4.89
N THR A 181 12.84 7.44 5.50
CA THR A 181 12.89 7.30 6.95
C THR A 181 13.10 8.63 7.65
N ASP A 182 13.88 9.55 7.06
CA ASP A 182 14.06 10.91 7.59
C ASP A 182 12.72 11.64 7.69
N LEU A 183 11.85 11.48 6.67
CA LEU A 183 10.49 12.00 6.67
C LEU A 183 9.59 11.31 7.70
N ILE A 184 9.75 10.00 7.91
CA ILE A 184 9.03 9.27 8.96
C ILE A 184 9.44 9.80 10.34
N ASP A 185 10.71 10.10 10.56
CA ASP A 185 11.21 10.70 11.80
C ASP A 185 10.69 12.14 11.99
N GLU A 186 10.63 12.94 10.93
CA GLU A 186 10.13 14.32 10.95
C GLU A 186 8.61 14.41 11.22
N TYR A 187 7.81 13.54 10.58
CA TYR A 187 6.35 13.62 10.63
C TYR A 187 5.69 12.69 11.65
N ARG A 188 6.42 11.66 12.12
CA ARG A 188 5.99 10.73 13.18
C ARG A 188 4.58 10.15 12.94
N PRO A 189 4.30 9.51 11.79
CA PRO A 189 3.04 8.78 11.62
C PRO A 189 2.92 7.70 12.70
N ALA A 190 1.69 7.35 13.07
CA ALA A 190 1.46 6.35 14.11
C ALA A 190 1.93 4.96 13.68
N GLN A 191 1.77 4.62 12.39
CA GLN A 191 2.21 3.35 11.82
C GLN A 191 2.61 3.53 10.34
N VAL A 192 3.54 2.67 9.88
CA VAL A 192 3.98 2.59 8.48
C VAL A 192 3.59 1.24 7.89
N LEU A 193 2.92 1.25 6.75
CA LEU A 193 2.47 0.07 6.03
C LEU A 193 3.19 -0.01 4.69
N TYR A 194 3.76 -1.15 4.35
CA TYR A 194 4.44 -1.34 3.08
C TYR A 194 4.27 -2.74 2.47
N GLY A 195 4.36 -2.83 1.15
CA GLY A 195 4.21 -4.07 0.38
C GLY A 195 5.54 -4.48 -0.26
N HIS A 196 5.47 -4.88 -1.54
CA HIS A 196 6.59 -5.09 -2.48
C HIS A 196 7.50 -6.30 -2.20
N LEU A 197 7.83 -6.55 -0.93
CA LEU A 197 8.77 -7.60 -0.52
C LEU A 197 8.08 -8.97 -0.41
N HIS A 198 8.06 -9.70 -1.52
CA HIS A 198 7.52 -11.06 -1.60
C HIS A 198 8.44 -12.13 -1.03
N GLY A 199 7.86 -13.17 -0.44
CA GLY A 199 8.57 -14.34 0.10
C GLY A 199 9.55 -14.03 1.24
N LEU A 200 9.61 -12.78 1.71
CA LEU A 200 10.48 -12.36 2.80
C LEU A 200 9.90 -12.84 4.13
N PRO A 201 10.66 -13.57 4.96
CA PRO A 201 10.24 -13.84 6.34
C PRO A 201 9.99 -12.53 7.08
N ILE A 202 8.83 -12.39 7.74
CA ILE A 202 8.43 -11.15 8.43
C ILE A 202 9.50 -10.72 9.44
N GLU A 203 10.15 -11.67 10.11
CA GLU A 203 11.19 -11.42 11.11
C GLU A 203 12.42 -10.72 10.53
N ARG A 204 12.60 -10.79 9.21
CA ARG A 204 13.69 -10.11 8.47
C ARG A 204 13.25 -8.79 7.85
N SER A 205 11.95 -8.47 7.89
CA SER A 205 11.42 -7.20 7.40
C SER A 205 11.53 -6.11 8.47
N LEU A 206 11.38 -4.85 8.06
CA LEU A 206 11.28 -3.74 9.01
C LEU A 206 10.05 -3.91 9.90
N GLN A 207 10.27 -4.09 11.20
CA GLN A 207 9.19 -4.21 12.20
C GLN A 207 8.89 -2.88 12.90
N SER A 208 9.90 -2.02 13.03
CA SER A 208 9.74 -0.66 13.54
C SER A 208 10.89 0.24 13.07
N TRP A 209 10.63 1.53 13.01
CA TRP A 209 11.63 2.56 12.77
C TRP A 209 11.57 3.61 13.87
N ASN A 210 12.62 3.75 14.68
CA ASN A 210 12.69 4.73 15.77
C ASN A 210 11.42 4.80 16.64
N GLY A 211 10.91 3.62 17.01
CA GLY A 211 9.71 3.44 17.84
C GLY A 211 8.37 3.51 17.09
N ILE A 212 8.36 3.79 15.79
CA ILE A 212 7.14 3.75 14.95
C ILE A 212 6.98 2.33 14.40
N PRO A 213 5.86 1.64 14.66
CA PRO A 213 5.58 0.33 14.09
C PRO A 213 5.57 0.35 12.56
N ALA A 214 6.19 -0.66 11.96
CA ALA A 214 6.21 -0.87 10.52
C ALA A 214 5.67 -2.27 10.18
N HIS A 215 4.91 -2.36 9.08
CA HIS A 215 4.21 -3.58 8.72
C HIS A 215 4.40 -3.90 7.24
N LEU A 216 5.15 -4.97 6.96
CA LEU A 216 5.09 -5.65 5.67
C LEU A 216 3.74 -6.34 5.53
N VAL A 217 2.97 -5.92 4.52
CA VAL A 217 1.58 -6.38 4.29
C VAL A 217 1.39 -7.00 2.91
N ALA A 218 2.46 -7.42 2.24
CA ALA A 218 2.38 -8.19 0.99
C ALA A 218 1.53 -9.46 1.18
N ALA A 219 0.63 -9.75 0.24
CA ALA A 219 -0.39 -10.77 0.40
C ALA A 219 0.19 -12.16 0.70
N ASP A 220 1.23 -12.60 -0.01
CA ASP A 220 1.86 -13.90 0.22
C ASP A 220 2.52 -14.00 1.58
N VAL A 221 3.17 -12.93 2.04
CA VAL A 221 3.79 -12.84 3.37
C VAL A 221 2.73 -12.97 4.47
N LEU A 222 1.56 -12.36 4.26
CA LEU A 222 0.41 -12.46 5.16
C LEU A 222 -0.40 -13.75 5.00
N LYS A 223 0.03 -14.68 4.14
CA LYS A 223 -0.74 -15.89 3.79
C LYS A 223 -2.16 -15.55 3.33
N PHE A 224 -2.26 -14.49 2.54
CA PHE A 224 -3.46 -13.97 1.90
C PHE A 224 -4.53 -13.45 2.86
N LYS A 225 -4.18 -13.20 4.14
CA LYS A 225 -5.10 -12.71 5.16
C LYS A 225 -4.89 -11.22 5.44
N PRO A 226 -5.91 -10.35 5.33
CA PRO A 226 -5.79 -8.95 5.75
C PRO A 226 -5.32 -8.84 7.21
N LYS A 227 -4.31 -8.02 7.45
CA LYS A 227 -3.74 -7.81 8.78
C LYS A 227 -4.49 -6.69 9.50
N LEU A 228 -4.95 -6.94 10.72
CA LEU A 228 -5.45 -5.88 11.60
C LEU A 228 -4.29 -4.95 11.99
N ILE A 229 -4.44 -3.66 11.71
CA ILE A 229 -3.45 -2.60 11.95
C ILE A 229 -3.83 -1.77 13.16
N LEU A 230 -5.10 -1.42 13.26
CA LEU A 230 -5.61 -0.55 14.31
C LEU A 230 -7.03 -0.98 14.68
N ASP A 231 -7.32 -0.98 15.97
CA ASP A 231 -8.68 -1.06 16.51
C ASP A 231 -8.94 0.25 17.27
N ALA A 232 -9.57 1.21 16.59
CA ALA A 232 -9.76 2.58 17.05
C ALA A 232 -11.15 2.81 17.65
#